data_AF-D7G2J5-F1
#
_entry.id   AF-D7G2J5-F1
#
_cell.length_a   1.000
_cell.length_b   1.000
_cell.length_c   1.000
_cell.angle_alpha   90.00
_cell.angle_beta   90.00
_cell.angle_gamma   90.00
#
_symmetry.space_group_name_H-M   'P 1'
#
loop_
_entity.id
_entity.type
_entity.pdbx_description
1 polymer ?
#
loop_
_entity_poly.entity_id
_entity_poly.type
_entity_poly.pdbx_seq_one_letter_code
_entity_poly.pdbx_strand_id
1 'polypeptide(L)'
;MLLGYCPGYPGGESYQDLFLRLEPVIFEMLRERSPLLVVGHQAILRVLYGYLTGKAPGECPTIHMPLHTVIKLTPKAYSCEEEWHRPLEECTDPVPDVKHPTSDACSA
;
A
#
# COMPACT_ATOMS: atom_id res chain seq x y z
N MET A 1 12.78 -23.88 -5.04
CA MET A 1 13.45 -23.58 -3.75
C MET A 1 14.49 -22.49 -4.01
N LEU A 2 14.02 -21.27 -4.29
CA LEU A 2 14.87 -20.10 -4.55
C LEU A 2 14.18 -18.93 -3.85
N LEU A 3 14.44 -18.79 -2.55
CA LEU A 3 14.11 -17.59 -1.80
C LEU A 3 15.15 -16.54 -2.22
N GLY A 4 14.86 -15.91 -3.36
CA GLY A 4 15.58 -14.75 -3.87
C GLY A 4 15.46 -13.60 -2.88
N TYR A 5 16.58 -13.31 -2.26
CA TYR A 5 16.85 -12.24 -1.32
C TYR A 5 16.45 -10.89 -1.95
N CYS A 6 15.38 -10.25 -1.46
CA CYS A 6 15.14 -8.83 -1.74
C CYS A 6 16.36 -8.05 -1.23
N PRO A 7 17.06 -7.23 -2.05
CA PRO A 7 18.20 -6.46 -1.58
C PRO A 7 17.68 -5.26 -0.75
N GLY A 8 17.16 -5.57 0.44
CA GLY A 8 16.99 -4.58 1.50
C GLY A 8 18.36 -4.19 2.03
N TYR A 9 18.46 -2.97 2.57
CA TYR A 9 19.60 -2.59 3.41
C TYR A 9 19.87 -3.70 4.42
N PRO A 10 21.13 -4.10 4.67
CA PRO A 10 21.42 -5.14 5.65
C PRO A 10 20.84 -4.74 7.02
N GLY A 11 19.79 -5.46 7.45
CA GLY A 11 19.04 -5.20 8.69
C GLY A 11 17.75 -4.38 8.55
N GLY A 12 17.32 -4.02 7.34
CA GLY A 12 16.04 -3.35 7.09
C GLY A 12 14.86 -4.31 6.95
N GLU A 13 13.65 -3.85 7.29
CA GLU A 13 12.40 -4.57 6.98
C GLU A 13 11.98 -4.32 5.52
N SER A 14 11.55 -5.37 4.82
CA SER A 14 10.95 -5.25 3.50
C SER A 14 9.44 -4.97 3.59
N TYR A 15 8.85 -4.43 2.53
CA TYR A 15 7.39 -4.31 2.43
C TYR A 15 6.68 -5.68 2.51
N GLN A 16 7.37 -6.75 2.13
CA GLN A 16 6.88 -8.13 2.28
C GLN A 16 6.84 -8.54 3.75
N ASP A 17 7.86 -8.21 4.54
CA ASP A 17 7.87 -8.48 5.99
C ASP A 17 6.77 -7.68 6.71
N LEU A 18 6.53 -6.43 6.28
CA LEU A 18 5.42 -5.61 6.77
C LEU A 18 4.07 -6.27 6.47
N PHE A 19 3.89 -6.78 5.26
CA PHE A 19 2.67 -7.48 4.85
C PHE A 19 2.39 -8.72 5.70
N LEU A 20 3.40 -9.58 5.88
CA LEU A 20 3.28 -10.80 6.70
C LEU A 20 2.87 -10.50 8.15
N ARG A 21 3.33 -9.37 8.70
CA ARG A 21 2.92 -8.93 10.04
C ARG A 21 1.51 -8.33 10.09
N LEU A 22 1.05 -7.74 8.99
CA LEU A 22 -0.26 -7.09 8.89
C LEU A 22 -1.38 -8.03 8.45
N GLU A 23 -1.07 -9.21 7.88
CA GLU A 23 -2.06 -10.23 7.53
C GLU A 23 -3.14 -10.48 8.59
N PRO A 24 -2.82 -10.70 9.89
CA PRO A 24 -3.86 -10.93 10.90
C PRO A 24 -4.79 -9.71 11.08
N VAL A 25 -4.23 -8.50 11.04
CA VAL A 25 -5.00 -7.25 11.18
C VAL A 25 -5.92 -7.04 9.98
N ILE A 26 -5.42 -7.32 8.78
CA ILE A 26 -6.20 -7.26 7.53
C ILE A 26 -7.36 -8.25 7.58
N PHE A 27 -7.11 -9.48 8.03
CA PHE A 27 -8.14 -10.50 8.11
C PHE A 27 -9.25 -10.12 9.11
N GLU A 28 -8.88 -9.55 10.26
CA GLU A 28 -9.85 -9.04 11.23
C GLU A 28 -10.66 -7.87 10.65
N MET A 29 -9.99 -6.93 9.99
CA MET A 29 -10.62 -5.78 9.33
C MET A 29 -11.63 -6.22 8.26
N LEU A 30 -11.31 -7.25 7.47
CA LEU A 30 -12.20 -7.78 6.44
C LEU A 30 -13.41 -8.55 7.00
N ARG A 31 -13.30 -9.12 8.20
CA ARG A 31 -14.38 -9.87 8.84
C ARG A 31 -15.44 -8.93 9.44
N GLU A 32 -15.03 -7.74 9.82
CA GLU A 32 -15.89 -6.76 10.47
C GLU A 32 -16.89 -6.16 9.47
N ARG A 33 -18.17 -6.06 9.88
CA ARG A 33 -19.24 -5.50 9.01
C ARG A 33 -19.46 -4.00 9.23
N SER A 34 -18.89 -3.45 10.29
CA SER A 34 -18.97 -2.03 10.60
C SER A 34 -17.93 -1.23 9.79
N PRO A 35 -18.19 0.06 9.49
CA PRO A 35 -17.21 0.90 8.83
C PRO A 35 -15.99 1.12 9.74
N LEU A 36 -14.79 0.83 9.22
CA LEU A 36 -13.54 0.95 9.95
C LEU A 36 -12.73 2.15 9.44
N LEU A 37 -12.07 2.85 10.36
CA LEU A 37 -11.12 3.91 10.08
C LEU A 37 -9.73 3.48 10.55
N VAL A 38 -8.80 3.31 9.61
CA VAL A 38 -7.41 2.97 9.91
C VAL A 38 -6.56 4.23 9.85
N VAL A 39 -5.89 4.55 10.96
CA VAL A 39 -4.92 5.66 11.06
C VAL A 39 -3.56 5.07 11.37
N GLY A 40 -2.57 5.39 10.55
CA GLY A 40 -1.22 4.87 10.71
C GLY A 40 -0.20 5.58 9.82
N HIS A 41 1.00 5.01 9.74
CA HIS A 41 2.08 5.54 8.91
C HIS A 41 1.84 5.23 7.42
N GLN A 42 2.28 6.13 6.53
CA GLN A 42 2.32 5.95 5.07
C GLN A 42 2.76 4.55 4.59
N ALA A 43 3.79 3.92 5.18
CA ALA A 43 4.26 2.60 4.74
C ALA A 43 3.21 1.50 4.95
N ILE A 44 2.52 1.50 6.10
CA ILE A 44 1.44 0.56 6.43
C ILE A 44 0.24 0.81 5.52
N LEU A 45 -0.13 2.08 5.33
CA LEU A 45 -1.25 2.46 4.47
C LEU A 45 -1.04 2.03 3.01
N ARG A 46 0.18 2.10 2.48
CA ARG A 46 0.51 1.61 1.12
C ARG A 46 0.30 0.11 0.99
N VAL A 47 0.68 -0.68 1.99
CA VAL A 47 0.49 -2.13 1.99
C VAL A 47 -0.99 -2.50 2.09
N LEU A 48 -1.74 -1.84 2.97
CA LEU A 48 -3.19 -2.03 3.10
C LEU A 48 -3.92 -1.67 1.81
N TYR A 49 -3.57 -0.53 1.21
CA TYR A 49 -4.15 -0.10 -0.06
C TYR A 49 -3.79 -1.08 -1.19
N GLY A 50 -2.52 -1.51 -1.27
CA GLY A 50 -2.08 -2.51 -2.25
C GLY A 50 -2.84 -3.83 -2.12
N TYR A 51 -3.09 -4.28 -0.90
CA TYR A 51 -3.88 -5.49 -0.63
C TYR A 51 -5.34 -5.35 -1.09
N LEU A 52 -5.99 -4.24 -0.74
CA LEU A 52 -7.39 -4.00 -1.10
C LEU A 52 -7.57 -3.81 -2.62
N THR A 53 -6.62 -3.15 -3.29
CA THR A 53 -6.67 -2.91 -4.75
C THR A 53 -6.07 -4.07 -5.57
N GLY A 54 -5.50 -5.09 -4.91
CA GLY A 54 -4.91 -6.26 -5.56
C GLY A 54 -3.60 -5.99 -6.31
N LYS A 55 -2.83 -4.98 -5.89
CA LYS A 55 -1.53 -4.65 -6.50
C LYS A 55 -0.43 -5.61 -6.04
N ALA A 56 0.55 -5.84 -6.91
CA ALA A 56 1.71 -6.68 -6.60
C ALA A 56 2.61 -6.02 -5.53
N PRO A 57 3.31 -6.81 -4.68
CA PRO A 57 4.17 -6.27 -3.61
C PRO A 57 5.32 -5.39 -4.13
N GLY A 58 5.77 -5.61 -5.38
CA GLY A 58 6.77 -4.76 -6.02
C GLY A 58 6.27 -3.37 -6.42
N GLU A 59 4.96 -3.19 -6.57
CA GLU A 59 4.34 -1.90 -6.92
C GLU A 59 3.92 -1.11 -5.68
N CYS A 60 3.71 -1.75 -4.52
CA CYS A 60 3.35 -1.10 -3.25
C CYS A 60 4.22 0.12 -2.88
N PRO A 61 5.55 0.11 -3.06
CA PRO A 61 6.40 1.27 -2.72
C PRO A 61 6.13 2.49 -3.61
N THR A 62 5.68 2.26 -4.84
CA THR A 62 5.45 3.31 -5.84
C THR A 62 4.14 4.07 -5.63
N ILE A 63 3.27 3.56 -4.74
CA ILE A 63 1.96 4.15 -4.48
C ILE A 63 2.11 5.45 -3.71
N HIS A 64 1.74 6.57 -4.36
CA HIS A 64 1.74 7.87 -3.73
C HIS A 64 0.54 8.01 -2.78
N MET A 65 0.84 8.22 -1.51
CA MET A 65 -0.14 8.37 -0.43
C MET A 65 0.07 9.76 0.20
N PRO A 66 -0.68 10.79 -0.23
CA PRO A 66 -0.52 12.15 0.29
C PRO A 66 -0.93 12.22 1.75
N LEU A 67 -0.32 13.16 2.48
CA LEU A 67 -0.70 13.47 3.86
C LEU A 67 -2.05 14.19 3.89
N HIS A 68 -2.73 14.14 5.04
CA HIS A 68 -4.01 14.81 5.31
C HIS A 68 -5.14 14.50 4.33
N THR A 69 -5.07 13.35 3.66
CA THR A 69 -6.11 12.88 2.74
C THR A 69 -6.78 11.65 3.33
N VAL A 70 -8.11 11.61 3.30
CA VAL A 70 -8.89 10.44 3.70
C VAL A 70 -9.30 9.70 2.44
N ILE A 71 -8.91 8.43 2.33
CA ILE A 71 -9.29 7.57 1.22
C ILE A 71 -10.38 6.63 1.73
N LYS A 72 -11.58 6.76 1.19
CA LYS A 72 -12.68 5.84 1.44
C LYS A 72 -12.64 4.76 0.38
N LEU A 73 -12.46 3.52 0.83
CA LEU A 73 -12.44 2.33 -0.02
C LEU A 73 -13.73 1.55 0.18
N THR A 74 -14.47 1.31 -0.91
CA THR A 74 -15.66 0.45 -0.88
C THR A 74 -15.36 -0.82 -1.68
N PRO A 75 -15.09 -1.96 -1.00
CA PRO A 75 -14.83 -3.21 -1.69
C PRO A 75 -16.10 -3.71 -2.38
N LYS A 76 -16.08 -3.84 -3.70
CA LYS A 76 -17.09 -4.56 -4.51
C LYS A 76 -16.50 -5.90 -4.98
N ALA A 77 -17.34 -6.77 -5.52
CA ALA A 77 -16.97 -8.16 -5.84
C ALA A 77 -15.71 -8.32 -6.72
N TYR A 78 -15.42 -7.36 -7.60
CA TYR A 78 -14.27 -7.40 -8.52
C TYR A 78 -13.54 -6.07 -8.66
N SER A 79 -14.00 -5.03 -7.97
CA SER A 79 -13.44 -3.68 -8.06
C SER A 79 -13.50 -3.02 -6.69
N CYS A 80 -12.50 -2.19 -6.39
CA CYS A 80 -12.54 -1.32 -5.23
C CYS A 80 -12.83 0.09 -5.71
N GLU A 81 -13.92 0.67 -5.20
CA GLU A 81 -14.21 2.08 -5.45
C GLU A 81 -13.43 2.93 -4.47
N GLU A 82 -12.67 3.88 -4.99
CA GLU A 82 -11.84 4.80 -4.22
C GLU A 82 -12.41 6.22 -4.29
N GLU A 83 -12.79 6.76 -3.14
CA GLU A 83 -13.21 8.15 -2.99
C GLU A 83 -12.15 8.91 -2.17
N TRP A 84 -11.58 9.94 -2.78
CA TRP A 84 -10.50 10.74 -2.19
C TRP A 84 -11.07 12.02 -1.61
N HIS A 85 -11.07 12.12 -0.28
CA HIS A 85 -11.50 13.32 0.43
C HIS A 85 -10.29 14.08 0.93
N ARG A 86 -10.14 15.35 0.48
CA ARG A 86 -9.13 16.29 0.97
C ARG A 86 -9.84 17.38 1.77
N PRO A 87 -9.92 17.26 3.10
CA PRO A 87 -10.67 18.21 3.94
C PRO A 87 -9.98 19.58 4.07
N LEU A 88 -8.67 19.64 3.81
CA LEU A 88 -7.87 20.86 3.87
C LEU A 88 -7.13 21.02 2.53
N GLU A 89 -7.36 22.14 1.87
CA GLU A 89 -6.69 22.53 0.62
C GLU A 89 -5.34 23.17 0.94
N GLU A 90 -4.35 22.38 1.37
CA GLU A 90 -2.93 22.71 1.52
C GLU A 90 -2.20 21.44 2.01
N CYS A 91 -1.15 20.89 1.42
CA CYS A 91 -0.24 21.29 0.36
C CYS A 91 -0.15 20.13 -0.64
N THR A 92 -0.33 20.38 -1.93
CA THR A 92 0.14 19.45 -2.96
C THR A 92 1.66 19.46 -2.95
N ASP A 93 2.26 18.49 -2.28
CA ASP A 93 3.67 18.17 -2.52
C ASP A 93 3.80 17.88 -4.04
N PRO A 94 4.78 18.46 -4.74
CA PRO A 94 5.00 18.14 -6.14
C PRO A 94 5.19 16.63 -6.24
N VAL A 95 4.38 15.98 -7.08
CA VAL A 95 4.53 14.56 -7.40
C VAL A 95 5.98 14.38 -7.82
N PRO A 96 6.82 13.66 -7.06
CA PRO A 96 8.14 13.36 -7.56
C PRO A 96 7.94 12.53 -8.82
N ASP A 97 8.57 12.92 -9.93
CA ASP A 97 8.69 12.11 -11.13
C ASP A 97 9.42 10.82 -10.76
N VAL A 98 8.68 9.83 -10.26
CA VAL A 98 9.18 8.49 -10.03
C VAL A 98 9.33 7.88 -11.42
N LYS A 99 10.51 8.06 -12.02
CA LYS A 99 10.93 7.28 -13.19
C LYS A 99 10.66 5.82 -12.88
N HIS A 100 9.71 5.25 -13.60
CA HIS A 100 9.45 3.82 -13.59
C HIS A 100 10.79 3.12 -13.91
N PRO A 101 11.36 2.32 -13.00
CA PRO A 101 12.17 1.23 -13.47
C PRO A 101 11.20 0.32 -14.21
N THR A 102 11.35 0.26 -15.54
CA THR A 102 10.75 -0.79 -16.34
C THR A 102 11.04 -2.14 -15.69
N SER A 103 10.08 -3.04 -15.85
CA SER A 103 9.92 -4.39 -15.32
C SER A 103 11.08 -5.38 -15.52
N ASP A 104 12.34 -4.95 -15.62
CA ASP A 104 13.45 -5.78 -16.08
C ASP A 104 14.39 -6.23 -14.96
N ALA A 105 13.92 -6.30 -13.71
CA ALA A 105 14.71 -6.85 -12.60
C ALA A 105 14.23 -8.24 -12.12
N CYS A 106 13.32 -8.89 -12.84
CA CYS A 106 12.91 -10.28 -12.58
C CYS A 106 13.27 -11.19 -13.76
N SER A 107 14.55 -11.18 -14.16
CA SER A 107 15.13 -12.20 -15.05
C SER A 107 16.67 -12.10 -15.04
N ALA A 108 17.28 -12.58 -13.96
CA ALA A 108 18.65 -13.12 -13.94
C ALA A 108 18.85 -14.01 -12.69
#